data_AF-A0A352J3D4-F1
#
_entry.id   AF-A0A352J3D4-F1
#
_cell.length_a   1.000
_cell.length_b   1.000
_cell.length_c   1.000
_cell.angle_alpha   90.00
_cell.angle_beta   90.00
_cell.angle_gamma   90.00
#
_symmetry.space_group_name_H-M   'P 1'
#
loop_
_entity.id
_entity.type
_entity.pdbx_description
1 polymer ?
#
loop_
_entity_poly.entity_id
_entity_poly.type
_entity_poly.pdbx_seq_one_letter_code
_entity_poly.pdbx_strand_id
1 'polypeptide(L)'
;WGMQPIVGRYTDKNNNDFIATNGLVPDYAINTQEYNTATWKPIGDVNDYLFAKAISLITGKPYQTTATRNLMIPEYKDAELYSTIESVSRQAVIIDDPKLLPPLK
;
A
#
# COMPACT_ATOMS: atom_id res chain seq x y z
N TRP A 1 -0.72 0.00 29.12
CA TRP A 1 0.52 0.62 28.62
C TRP A 1 1.66 -0.36 28.90
N GLY A 2 2.63 -0.47 28.00
CA GLY A 2 3.77 -1.39 28.14
C GLY A 2 4.99 -0.82 27.45
N MET A 3 6.16 -0.96 28.08
CA MET A 3 7.43 -0.50 27.52
C MET A 3 7.96 -1.55 26.54
N GLN A 4 8.42 -1.13 25.36
CA GLN A 4 9.11 -1.96 24.39
C GLN A 4 10.59 -1.54 24.32
N PRO A 5 11.44 -1.95 25.28
CA PRO A 5 12.85 -1.62 25.24
C PRO A 5 13.56 -2.40 24.13
N ILE A 6 14.53 -1.76 23.47
CA ILE A 6 15.43 -2.44 22.54
C ILE A 6 16.49 -3.18 23.36
N VAL A 7 16.47 -4.51 23.34
CA VAL A 7 17.35 -5.35 24.18
C VAL A 7 18.48 -6.04 23.40
N GLY A 8 18.53 -5.85 22.08
CA GLY A 8 19.53 -6.50 21.23
C GLY A 8 19.58 -5.92 19.83
N ARG A 9 20.71 -6.14 19.16
CA ARG A 9 20.91 -5.80 17.75
C ARG A 9 20.82 -7.07 16.91
N TYR A 10 20.12 -6.99 15.80
CA TYR A 10 20.04 -8.06 14.81
C TYR A 10 21.04 -7.77 13.70
N THR A 11 21.89 -8.75 13.39
CA THR A 11 22.87 -8.68 12.31
C THR A 11 22.69 -9.85 11.37
N ASP A 12 23.20 -9.73 10.14
CA ASP A 12 23.28 -10.86 9.22
C ASP A 12 24.33 -11.90 9.67
N LYS A 13 24.49 -12.99 8.90
CA LYS A 13 25.48 -14.04 9.15
C LYS A 13 26.94 -13.56 9.14
N ASN A 14 27.19 -12.39 8.55
CA ASN A 14 28.51 -11.76 8.45
C ASN A 14 28.69 -10.65 9.48
N ASN A 15 27.75 -10.52 10.43
CA ASN A 15 27.76 -9.50 11.47
C ASN A 15 27.57 -8.06 10.94
N ASN A 16 27.01 -7.91 9.73
CA ASN A 16 26.61 -6.61 9.20
C ASN A 16 25.33 -6.14 9.87
N ASP A 17 25.32 -4.87 10.30
CA ASP A 17 24.15 -4.25 10.91
C ASP A 17 23.32 -3.49 9.87
N PHE A 18 22.01 -3.66 9.94
CA PHE A 18 21.01 -2.99 9.10
C PHE A 18 20.74 -1.54 9.53
N ILE A 19 21.29 -1.08 10.67
CA ILE A 19 21.21 0.33 11.11
C ILE A 19 21.92 1.24 10.12
N ALA A 20 23.09 0.84 9.58
CA ALA A 20 23.88 1.66 8.68
C ALA A 20 23.16 1.95 7.35
N THR A 21 22.31 1.02 6.91
CA THR A 21 21.53 1.10 5.67
C THR A 21 20.09 1.58 5.90
N ASN A 22 19.72 1.89 7.15
CA ASN A 22 18.35 2.21 7.54
C ASN A 22 17.34 1.13 7.10
N GLY A 23 17.71 -0.15 7.26
CA GLY A 23 16.90 -1.30 6.88
C GLY A 23 17.50 -2.14 5.76
N LEU A 24 16.68 -3.03 5.19
CA LEU A 24 17.08 -3.92 4.10
C LEU A 24 16.96 -3.21 2.76
N VAL A 25 18.00 -3.31 1.93
CA VAL A 25 18.01 -2.78 0.56
C VAL A 25 17.62 -3.90 -0.40
N PRO A 26 16.59 -3.72 -1.24
CA PRO A 26 16.21 -4.72 -2.23
C PRO A 26 17.20 -4.75 -3.39
N ASP A 27 17.53 -5.95 -3.88
CA ASP A 27 18.36 -6.12 -5.09
C ASP A 27 17.68 -5.54 -6.35
N TYR A 28 16.34 -5.56 -6.37
CA TYR A 28 15.51 -5.04 -7.45
C TYR A 28 14.51 -4.04 -6.89
N ALA A 29 14.85 -2.75 -6.95
CA ALA A 29 13.94 -1.68 -6.57
C ALA A 29 12.77 -1.58 -7.56
N ILE A 30 11.55 -1.55 -7.03
CA ILE A 30 10.31 -1.35 -7.79
C ILE A 30 9.68 -0.06 -7.27
N ASN A 31 9.22 0.79 -8.18
CA ASN A 31 8.51 2.01 -7.80
C ASN A 31 7.19 1.63 -7.14
N THR A 32 6.89 2.24 -5.99
CA THR A 32 5.59 2.13 -5.34
C THR A 32 4.46 2.51 -6.30
N GLN A 33 3.36 1.77 -6.21
CA GLN A 33 2.06 2.17 -6.76
C GLN A 33 0.95 2.10 -5.70
N GLU A 34 1.31 1.94 -4.43
CA GLU A 34 0.40 1.85 -3.29
C GLU A 34 -0.53 3.05 -3.19
N TYR A 35 -0.09 4.23 -3.66
CA TYR A 35 -0.92 5.44 -3.70
C TYR A 35 -2.13 5.32 -4.65
N ASN A 36 -2.11 4.37 -5.59
CA ASN A 36 -3.14 4.19 -6.60
C ASN A 36 -4.00 2.95 -6.31
N THR A 37 -5.07 3.16 -5.55
CA THR A 37 -6.08 2.14 -5.18
C THR A 37 -6.70 1.43 -6.37
N ALA A 38 -6.81 2.08 -7.54
CA ALA A 38 -7.37 1.47 -8.75
C ALA A 38 -6.48 0.36 -9.32
N THR A 39 -5.21 0.30 -8.92
CA THR A 39 -4.26 -0.75 -9.34
C THR A 39 -4.09 -1.86 -8.32
N TRP A 40 -4.78 -1.77 -7.17
CA TRP A 40 -4.70 -2.77 -6.13
C TRP A 40 -5.32 -4.08 -6.58
N LYS A 41 -4.66 -5.17 -6.20
CA LYS A 41 -5.13 -6.53 -6.43
C LYS A 41 -5.16 -7.28 -5.10
N PRO A 42 -5.96 -8.37 -5.01
CA PRO A 42 -5.94 -9.22 -3.84
C PRO A 42 -4.53 -9.75 -3.54
N ILE A 43 -4.19 -9.90 -2.27
CA ILE A 43 -2.90 -10.49 -1.86
C ILE A 43 -2.80 -11.90 -2.44
N GLY A 44 -1.70 -12.17 -3.15
CA GLY A 44 -1.46 -13.45 -3.81
C GLY A 44 -1.96 -13.54 -5.26
N ASP A 45 -2.58 -12.48 -5.81
CA ASP A 45 -2.85 -12.42 -7.25
C ASP A 45 -1.52 -12.40 -8.04
N VAL A 46 -1.32 -13.37 -8.92
CA VAL A 46 -0.10 -13.50 -9.75
C VAL A 46 0.15 -12.31 -10.66
N ASN A 47 -0.87 -11.47 -10.87
CA ASN A 47 -0.81 -10.25 -11.66
C ASN A 47 -0.62 -9.00 -10.80
N ASP A 48 -0.50 -9.13 -9.48
CA ASP A 48 -0.07 -8.03 -8.60
C ASP A 48 1.32 -7.56 -9.00
N TYR A 49 1.61 -6.27 -8.89
CA TYR A 49 2.82 -5.70 -9.46
C TYR A 49 4.11 -6.20 -8.80
N LEU A 50 4.12 -6.41 -7.48
CA LEU A 50 5.28 -6.97 -6.79
C LEU A 50 5.39 -8.46 -7.08
N PHE A 51 4.27 -9.17 -7.00
CA PHE A 51 4.29 -10.63 -7.17
C PHE A 51 4.61 -11.03 -8.60
N ALA A 52 4.00 -10.38 -9.59
CA ALA A 52 4.28 -10.62 -11.00
C ALA A 52 5.73 -10.27 -11.37
N LYS A 53 6.29 -9.19 -10.80
CA LYS A 53 7.71 -8.86 -10.99
C LYS A 53 8.62 -9.92 -10.37
N ALA A 54 8.30 -10.43 -9.18
CA ALA A 54 9.04 -11.52 -8.56
C ALA A 54 9.00 -12.80 -9.43
N ILE A 55 7.82 -13.18 -9.93
CA ILE A 55 7.67 -14.33 -10.84
C ILE A 55 8.51 -14.13 -12.11
N SER A 56 8.48 -12.94 -12.70
CA SER A 56 9.29 -12.61 -13.88
C SER A 56 10.78 -12.74 -13.61
N LEU A 57 11.27 -12.21 -12.48
CA LEU A 57 12.67 -12.29 -12.08
C LEU A 57 13.12 -13.74 -11.84
N ILE A 58 12.27 -14.56 -11.21
CA ILE A 58 12.56 -15.97 -10.93
C ILE A 58 12.55 -16.80 -12.24
N THR A 59 11.60 -16.54 -13.14
CA THR A 59 11.38 -17.37 -14.33
C THR A 59 12.14 -16.89 -15.58
N GLY A 60 12.69 -15.67 -15.56
CA GLY A 60 13.31 -15.03 -16.71
C GLY A 60 12.33 -14.64 -17.83
N LYS A 61 11.02 -14.80 -17.60
CA LYS A 61 9.99 -14.42 -18.58
C LYS A 61 9.71 -12.93 -18.51
N PRO A 62 9.50 -12.25 -19.65
CA PRO A 62 9.24 -10.81 -19.65
C PRO A 62 7.94 -10.49 -18.91
N TYR A 63 8.04 -9.59 -17.94
CA TYR A 63 6.89 -9.04 -17.24
C TYR A 63 6.17 -8.05 -18.16
N GLN A 64 4.91 -8.33 -18.48
CA GLN A 64 4.03 -7.40 -19.18
C GLN A 64 3.52 -6.39 -18.16
N THR A 65 4.29 -5.34 -17.86
CA THR A 65 3.71 -4.15 -17.25
C THR A 65 2.86 -3.47 -18.30
N THR A 66 1.58 -3.26 -18.01
CA THR A 66 0.84 -2.17 -18.64
C THR A 66 1.47 -0.89 -18.10
N ALA A 67 2.56 -0.44 -18.71
CA ALA A 67 3.23 0.80 -18.35
C ALA A 67 2.32 1.95 -18.77
N THR A 68 1.36 2.31 -17.91
CA THR A 68 0.71 3.61 -17.98
C THR A 68 1.71 4.65 -17.50
N ARG A 69 2.62 5.03 -18.41
CA ARG A 69 3.35 6.29 -18.29
C ARG A 69 2.31 7.40 -18.30
N ASN A 70 1.94 7.88 -17.12
CA ASN A 70 1.41 9.22 -16.95
C ASN A 70 1.97 9.77 -15.64
N LEU A 71 2.81 10.80 -15.74
CA LEU A 71 3.33 11.63 -14.66
C LEU A 71 2.23 12.54 -14.07
N MET A 72 1.00 12.03 -13.97
CA MET A 72 -0.03 12.63 -13.15
C MET A 72 -0.06 11.81 -11.88
N ILE A 73 0.40 12.39 -10.78
CA ILE A 73 0.13 11.86 -9.44
C ILE A 73 -1.41 11.79 -9.37
N PRO A 74 -2.02 10.60 -9.44
CA PRO A 74 -3.46 10.50 -9.32
C PRO A 74 -3.78 10.89 -7.89
N GLU A 75 -4.64 11.89 -7.74
CA GLU A 75 -5.28 12.16 -6.46
C GLU A 75 -5.87 10.85 -5.92
N TYR A 76 -5.70 10.60 -4.62
CA TYR A 76 -6.26 9.42 -3.96
C TYR A 76 -7.76 9.33 -4.28
N LYS A 77 -8.17 8.27 -4.97
CA LYS A 77 -9.58 7.98 -5.22
C LYS A 77 -9.99 6.86 -4.27
N ASP A 78 -10.95 7.17 -3.41
CA ASP A 78 -11.58 6.15 -2.57
C ASP A 78 -12.21 5.08 -3.48
N ALA A 79 -12.02 3.81 -3.14
CA ALA A 79 -12.53 2.68 -3.90
C ALA A 79 -14.04 2.46 -3.69
N GLU A 80 -14.67 3.24 -2.78
CA GLU A 80 -16.09 3.17 -2.44
C GLU A 80 -16.56 1.77 -2.00
N LEU A 81 -15.64 0.95 -1.50
CA LEU A 81 -15.90 -0.42 -1.03
C LEU A 81 -16.46 -0.42 0.40
N TYR A 82 -17.45 0.43 0.67
CA TYR A 82 -18.12 0.54 1.96
C TYR A 82 -19.64 0.51 1.80
N SER A 83 -20.33 0.06 2.84
CA SER A 83 -21.80 0.01 2.84
C SER A 83 -22.42 1.40 2.86
N THR A 84 -23.70 1.52 2.48
CA THR A 84 -24.48 2.76 2.59
C THR A 84 -24.56 3.32 4.02
N ILE A 85 -24.41 2.49 5.04
CA ILE A 85 -24.38 2.92 6.44
C ILE A 85 -23.01 3.53 6.78
N GLU A 86 -21.96 2.88 6.32
CA GLU A 86 -20.58 3.33 6.54
C GLU A 86 -20.26 4.61 5.77
N SER A 87 -20.87 4.82 4.60
CA SER A 87 -20.74 6.07 3.84
C SER A 87 -21.30 7.28 4.60
N VAL A 88 -22.46 7.14 5.23
CA VAL A 88 -23.10 8.19 6.03
C VAL A 88 -22.29 8.48 7.30
N SER A 89 -21.74 7.44 7.92
CA SER A 89 -20.95 7.55 9.16
C SER A 89 -19.59 8.24 8.98
N ARG A 90 -19.05 8.21 7.76
CA ARG A 90 -17.74 8.81 7.41
C ARG A 90 -17.82 10.29 7.04
N GLN A 91 -19.01 10.85 6.82
CA GLN A 91 -19.15 12.26 6.46
C GLN A 91 -18.79 13.15 7.66
N ALA A 92 -17.88 14.10 7.44
CA ALA A 92 -17.57 15.11 8.44
C ALA A 92 -18.80 15.99 8.69
N VAL A 93 -19.17 16.17 9.96
CA VAL A 93 -20.25 17.07 10.35
C VAL A 93 -19.70 18.49 10.42
N ILE A 94 -20.19 19.36 9.54
CA ILE A 94 -19.88 20.79 9.58
C ILE A 94 -20.70 21.39 10.74
N ILE A 95 -20.00 21.83 11.79
CA ILE A 95 -20.63 22.34 13.03
C ILE A 95 -21.40 23.65 12.78
N ASP A 96 -20.97 24.43 11.79
CA ASP A 96 -21.55 25.74 11.48
C ASP A 96 -22.88 25.66 10.70
N ASP A 97 -23.20 24.52 10.07
CA ASP A 97 -24.47 24.27 9.35
C ASP A 97 -24.85 22.77 9.39
N PRO A 98 -25.40 22.27 10.52
CA PRO A 98 -25.74 20.87 10.65
C PRO A 98 -26.95 20.51 9.78
N LYS A 99 -26.74 19.58 8.83
CA LYS A 99 -27.81 19.03 7.97
C LYS A 99 -28.30 17.69 8.49
N LEU A 100 -29.59 17.43 8.32
CA LEU A 100 -30.18 16.12 8.62
C LEU A 100 -29.69 15.10 7.60
N LEU A 101 -29.17 13.98 8.11
CA LEU A 101 -28.72 12.86 7.31
C LEU A 101 -29.93 12.10 6.74
N PRO A 102 -29.83 11.52 5.52
CA PRO A 102 -30.91 10.73 4.95
C PRO A 102 -31.22 9.51 5.81
N PRO A 103 -32.49 9.05 5.85
CA PRO A 103 -32.87 7.88 6.64
C PRO A 103 -32.16 6.62 6.11
N LEU A 104 -31.46 5.92 7.00
CA LEU A 104 -30.84 4.63 6.72
C LEU A 104 -31.96 3.60 6.47
N LYS A 105 -31.89 2.87 5.35
CA LYS A 105 -32.74 1.71 5.08
C LYS A 105 -32.07 0.43 5.52
#